data_AF-A0AA39PCZ5-F1
#
_entry.id   AF-A0AA39PCZ5-F1
#
_cell.length_a   1.000
_cell.length_b   1.000
_cell.length_c   1.000
_cell.angle_alpha   90.00
_cell.angle_beta   90.00
_cell.angle_gamma   90.00
#
_symmetry.space_group_name_H-M   'P 1'
#
loop_
_entity.id
_entity.type
_entity.pdbx_description
1 polymer ?
#
loop_
_entity_poly.entity_id
_entity_poly.type
_entity_poly.pdbx_seq_one_letter_code
_entity_poly.pdbx_strand_id
1 'polypeptide(L)' 'MPTAFEMRQRNEKFAKDARSGKKPTHLSRQEKLAKRSPVNIWVLGVVVFVVVGGVLFELARLLFL' A
#
# COMPACT_ATOMS: atom_id res chain seq x y z
N MET A 1 -33.80 2.17 2.60
CA MET A 1 -33.46 0.74 2.79
C MET A 1 -33.24 0.13 1.42
N PRO A 2 -32.27 -0.77 1.21
CA PRO A 2 -32.02 -1.35 -0.10
C PRO A 2 -33.24 -2.17 -0.55
N THR A 3 -33.55 -2.12 -1.84
CA THR A 3 -34.65 -2.91 -2.40
C THR A 3 -34.26 -4.40 -2.54
N ALA A 4 -35.25 -5.29 -2.66
CA ALA A 4 -34.99 -6.72 -2.83
C ALA A 4 -34.14 -7.04 -4.07
N PHE A 5 -34.29 -6.22 -5.13
CA PHE A 5 -33.49 -6.32 -6.34
C PHE A 5 -32.02 -5.96 -6.08
N GLU A 6 -31.77 -4.86 -5.37
CA GLU A 6 -30.41 -4.44 -4.99
C GLU A 6 -29.73 -5.46 -4.07
N MET A 7 -30.48 -6.10 -3.18
CA MET A 7 -29.94 -7.16 -2.31
C MET A 7 -29.54 -8.40 -3.11
N ARG A 8 -30.35 -8.83 -4.08
CA ARG A 8 -30.01 -9.95 -4.97
C ARG A 8 -28.74 -9.67 -5.77
N GLN A 9 -28.64 -8.48 -6.36
CA GLN A 9 -27.48 -8.08 -7.15
C GLN A 9 -26.18 -8.06 -6.31
N ARG A 10 -26.25 -7.61 -5.04
CA ARG A 10 -25.11 -7.63 -4.12
C ARG A 10 -24.71 -9.05 -3.74
N ASN A 11 -25.67 -9.94 -3.51
CA ASN A 11 -25.41 -11.35 -3.18
C ASN A 11 -24.80 -12.11 -4.36
N GLU A 12 -25.28 -11.87 -5.59
CA GLU A 12 -24.71 -12.44 -6.80
C GLU A 12 -23.26 -11.98 -7.01
N LYS A 13 -22.98 -10.69 -6.79
CA LYS A 13 -21.62 -10.15 -6.85
C LYS A 13 -20.71 -10.79 -5.80
N PHE A 14 -21.18 -10.91 -4.56
CA PHE A 14 -20.44 -11.55 -3.47
C PHE A 14 -20.12 -13.02 -3.80
N ALA A 15 -21.11 -13.77 -4.30
CA ALA A 15 -20.94 -15.18 -4.67
C ALA A 15 -19.95 -15.35 -5.84
N LYS A 16 -20.00 -14.47 -6.84
CA LYS A 16 -19.05 -14.45 -7.96
C LYS A 16 -17.62 -14.13 -7.49
N ASP A 17 -17.47 -13.11 -6.65
CA ASP A 17 -16.16 -12.71 -6.12
C ASP A 17 -15.56 -13.83 -5.25
N ALA A 18 -16.36 -14.47 -4.40
CA ALA A 18 -15.94 -15.63 -3.60
C ALA A 18 -15.50 -16.82 -4.47
N ARG A 19 -16.26 -17.16 -5.53
CA ARG A 19 -15.90 -18.22 -6.48
C ARG A 19 -14.61 -17.91 -7.25
N SER A 20 -14.33 -16.63 -7.50
CA SER A 20 -13.10 -16.18 -8.17
C SER A 20 -11.86 -16.15 -7.26
N GLY A 21 -11.98 -16.55 -5.99
CA GLY A 21 -10.89 -16.55 -5.01
C GLY A 21 -10.54 -15.16 -4.45
N LYS A 22 -11.33 -14.13 -4.78
CA LYS A 22 -11.18 -12.80 -4.18
C LYS A 22 -11.76 -12.81 -2.77
N LYS A 23 -11.22 -12.00 -1.85
CA LYS A 23 -11.87 -11.72 -0.56
C LYS A 23 -13.06 -10.78 -0.82
N PRO A 24 -14.32 -11.23 -0.71
CA PRO A 24 -15.48 -10.41 -1.02
C PRO A 24 -15.87 -9.48 0.15
N THR A 25 -15.23 -9.66 1.31
CA THR A 25 -15.40 -8.83 2.49
C THR A 25 -14.39 -7.68 2.51
N HIS A 26 -14.86 -6.50 2.89
CA HIS A 26 -13.97 -5.38 3.15
C HIS A 26 -13.12 -5.68 4.38
N LEU A 27 -11.81 -5.39 4.29
CA LEU A 27 -10.91 -5.47 5.43
C LEU A 27 -11.43 -4.61 6.59
N SER A 28 -11.36 -5.15 7.79
CA SER A 28 -11.67 -4.40 9.01
C SER A 28 -10.72 -3.20 9.14
N ARG A 29 -11.10 -2.20 9.94
CA ARG A 29 -10.23 -1.04 10.21
C ARG A 29 -8.87 -1.49 10.76
N GLN A 30 -8.87 -2.50 11.65
CA GLN A 30 -7.66 -3.07 12.23
C GLN A 30 -6.77 -3.74 11.16
N GLU A 31 -7.36 -4.54 10.27
CA GLU A 31 -6.60 -5.18 9.18
C GLU A 31 -6.02 -4.15 8.20
N LYS A 32 -6.73 -3.04 7.94
CA LYS A 32 -6.22 -1.95 7.10
C LYS A 32 -5.02 -1.26 7.73
N LEU A 33 -5.06 -1.02 9.04
CA LEU A 33 -3.96 -0.42 9.77
C LEU A 33 -2.75 -1.35 9.85
N ALA A 34 -2.97 -2.66 10.06
CA ALA A 34 -1.89 -3.65 10.09
C ALA A 34 -1.15 -3.79 8.76
N LYS A 35 -1.82 -3.54 7.62
CA LYS A 35 -1.20 -3.55 6.28
C LYS A 35 -0.50 -2.26 5.90
N ARG A 36 -0.65 -1.19 6.70
CA ARG A 36 -0.02 0.09 6.40
C ARG A 36 1.45 0.03 6.77
N SER A 37 2.33 0.45 5.86
CA SER A 37 3.75 0.62 6.18
C SER A 37 3.90 1.58 7.37
N PRO A 38 4.72 1.25 8.38
CA PRO A 38 5.02 2.15 9.48
C PRO A 38 5.87 3.34 9.04
N VAL A 39 6.58 3.22 7.91
CA VAL A 39 7.50 4.25 7.40
C VAL A 39 6.88 4.93 6.17
N ASN A 40 6.90 6.27 6.20
CA ASN A 40 6.45 7.12 5.09
C ASN A 40 7.50 7.11 3.96
N ILE A 41 7.05 7.20 2.70
CA ILE A 41 7.90 7.24 1.51
C ILE A 41 8.96 8.37 1.58
N TRP A 42 8.61 9.51 2.17
CA TRP A 42 9.53 10.63 2.37
C TRP A 42 10.68 10.30 3.32
N VAL A 43 10.39 9.59 4.41
CA VAL A 43 11.40 9.16 5.37
C VAL A 43 12.36 8.18 4.69
N LEU A 44 11.82 7.24 3.91
CA LEU A 44 12.64 6.31 3.14
C LEU A 44 13.53 7.07 2.13
N GLY A 45 12.99 8.08 1.45
CA GLY A 45 13.74 8.92 0.51
C GLY A 45 14.91 9.66 1.17
N VAL A 46 14.70 10.24 2.36
CA VAL A 46 15.77 10.90 3.12
C VAL A 46 16.85 9.90 3.53
N VAL A 47 16.48 8.72 4.02
CA VAL A 47 17.44 7.67 4.40
C VAL A 47 18.29 7.26 3.20
N VAL A 48 17.65 6.99 2.05
CA VAL A 48 18.37 6.65 0.81
C VAL A 48 19.28 7.80 0.37
N PHE A 49 18.81 9.03 0.43
CA PHE A 49 19.61 10.20 0.08
C PHE A 49 20.82 10.38 1.00
N VAL A 50 20.70 10.15 2.31
CA VAL A 50 21.86 10.25 3.22
C VAL A 50 22.87 9.15 2.91
N VAL A 51 22.40 7.92 2.70
CA VAL A 51 23.28 6.77 2.43
C VAL A 51 24.00 6.92 1.08
N VAL A 52 23.27 7.30 0.03
CA VAL A 52 23.84 7.45 -1.33
C VAL A 52 24.54 8.79 -1.50
N GLY A 53 23.98 9.86 -0.94
CA GLY A 53 24.51 11.22 -1.01
C GLY A 53 25.84 11.37 -0.29
N GLY A 54 26.06 10.65 0.82
CA GLY A 54 27.38 10.57 1.46
C GLY A 54 28.45 10.01 0.50
N VAL A 55 28.11 8.94 -0.23
CA VAL A 55 28.99 8.35 -1.24
C VAL A 55 29.23 9.31 -2.41
N LEU A 56 28.18 9.97 -2.92
CA LEU A 56 28.32 10.97 -3.99
C LEU A 56 29.19 12.16 -3.57
N PHE A 57 29.04 12.62 -2.32
CA PHE A 57 29.85 13.69 -1.76
C PHE A 57 31.32 13.27 -1.63
N GLU A 58 31.57 12.05 -1.15
CA GLU A 58 32.93 11.52 -1.03
C GLU A 58 33.60 11.32 -2.40
N LEU A 59 32.87 10.82 -3.39
CA LEU A 59 33.34 10.73 -4.77
C LEU A 59 33.62 12.12 -5.36
N ALA A 60 32.73 13.07 -5.16
CA ALA A 60 32.94 14.45 -5.60
C ALA A 60 34.16 15.08 -4.93
N ARG A 61 34.38 14.83 -3.64
CA ARG A 61 35.59 15.24 -2.94
C ARG A 61 36.82 14.64 -3.61
N LEU A 62 36.88 13.32 -3.80
CA LEU A 62 38.03 12.66 -4.43
C LEU A 62 38.34 13.16 -5.85
N LEU A 63 37.31 13.59 -6.60
CA LEU A 63 37.47 14.03 -7.99
C LEU A 63 37.76 15.53 -8.13
N PHE A 64 37.29 16.36 -7.21
CA PHE A 64 37.33 17.82 -7.35
C PHE A 64 38.08 18.56 -6.22
N LEU A 65 38.52 17.87 -5.16
CA LEU A 65 39.17 18.47 -3.98
C LEU A 65 40.42 17.68 -3.54
#